data_AF-A0A820XDP3-F1
#
_entry.id   AF-A0A820XDP3-F1
#
_cell.length_a   1.000
_cell.length_b   1.000
_cell.length_c   1.000
_cell.angle_alpha   90.00
_cell.angle_beta   90.00
_cell.angle_gamma   90.00
#
_symmetry.space_group_name_H-M   'P 1'
#
loop_
_entity.id
_entity.type
_entity.pdbx_description
1 polymer ?
#
loop_
_entity_poly.entity_id
_entity_poly.type
_entity_poly.pdbx_seq_one_letter_code
_entity_poly.pdbx_strand_id
1 'polypeptide(L)' 'VGSFIQQLIVSQTSFQERKAIVASILRCAITCWYIGNFNSAMQILAGLKYVFFLLIL' A
#
# COMPACT_ATOMS: atom_id res chain seq x y z
N VAL A 1 -5.92 8.61 -0.81
CA VAL A 1 -5.31 7.41 -0.16
C VAL A 1 -4.41 6.65 -1.13
N GLY A 2 -4.89 6.22 -2.31
CA GLY A 2 -4.08 5.47 -3.28
C GLY A 2 -2.81 6.19 -3.78
N SER A 3 -2.92 7.46 -4.19
CA SER A 3 -1.77 8.27 -4.64
C SER A 3 -0.72 8.48 -3.55
N PHE A 4 -1.16 8.69 -2.30
CA PHE A 4 -0.27 8.80 -1.15
C PHE A 4 0.51 7.50 -0.90
N ILE A 5 -0.16 6.34 -0.98
CA ILE A 5 0.49 5.03 -0.86
C ILE A 5 1.59 4.83 -1.92
N GLN A 6 1.31 5.24 -3.15
CA GLN A 6 2.30 5.17 -4.25
C GLN A 6 3.51 6.05 -3.97
N GLN A 7 3.31 7.32 -3.63
CA GLN A 7 4.38 8.26 -3.31
C GLN A 7 5.21 7.79 -2.12
N LEU A 8 4.56 7.25 -1.09
CA LEU A 8 5.21 6.73 0.09
C LEU A 8 6.14 5.55 -0.23
N ILE A 9 5.72 4.63 -1.11
CA ILE A 9 6.55 3.49 -1.53
C ILE A 9 7.70 3.93 -2.43
N VAL A 10 7.44 4.80 -3.41
CA VAL A 10 8.46 5.29 -4.37
C VAL A 10 9.53 6.14 -3.67
N SER A 11 9.16 6.90 -2.65
CA SER A 11 10.09 7.74 -1.88
C SER A 11 11.14 6.95 -1.10
N GLN A 12 10.93 5.64 -0.87
CA GLN A 12 11.92 4.81 -0.19
C GLN A 12 13.07 4.48 -1.14
N THR A 13 14.30 4.72 -0.69
CA THR A 13 15.51 4.52 -1.50
C THR A 13 16.01 3.09 -1.42
N SER A 14 15.82 2.42 -0.28
CA SER A 14 16.23 1.02 -0.08
C SER A 14 15.13 0.03 -0.44
N PHE A 15 15.51 -1.08 -1.08
CA PHE A 15 14.60 -2.20 -1.34
C PHE A 15 14.02 -2.81 -0.05
N GLN A 16 14.79 -2.84 1.04
CA GLN A 16 14.32 -3.34 2.33
C GLN A 16 13.27 -2.42 2.95
N GLU A 17 13.46 -1.10 2.82
CA GLU A 17 12.48 -0.11 3.29
C GLU A 17 11.18 -0.19 2.48
N ARG A 18 11.28 -0.38 1.16
CA ARG A 18 10.10 -0.62 0.29
C ARG A 18 9.33 -1.86 0.74
N LYS A 19 10.02 -2.96 1.07
CA LYS A 19 9.36 -4.17 1.60
C LYS A 19 8.69 -3.89 2.96
N ALA A 20 9.39 -3.23 3.87
CA ALA A 20 8.87 -2.92 5.20
C ALA A 20 7.63 -2.03 5.13
N ILE A 21 7.64 -1.00 4.27
CA ILE A 21 6.52 -0.07 4.14
C ILE A 21 5.31 -0.73 3.48
N VAL A 22 5.51 -1.54 2.44
CA VAL A 22 4.43 -2.36 1.85
C VAL A 22 3.80 -3.28 2.89
N ALA A 23 4.61 -3.95 3.72
CA ALA A 23 4.12 -4.81 4.79
C ALA A 23 3.34 -4.04 5.87
N SER A 24 3.72 -2.80 6.19
CA SER A 24 2.94 -1.94 7.10
C SER A 24 1.61 -1.50 6.50
N ILE A 25 1.58 -1.13 5.21
CA ILE A 25 0.38 -0.70 4.50
C ILE A 25 -0.63 -1.86 4.41
N LEU A 26 -0.15 -3.08 4.17
CA LEU A 26 -1.01 -4.28 4.15
C LEU A 26 -1.62 -4.56 5.54
N ARG A 27 -0.86 -4.38 6.63
CA ARG A 27 -1.39 -4.48 7.99
C ARG A 27 -2.48 -3.45 8.27
N CYS A 28 -2.34 -2.23 7.75
CA CYS A 28 -3.41 -1.23 7.82
C CYS A 28 -4.67 -1.68 7.07
N ALA A 29 -4.54 -2.24 5.86
CA ALA A 29 -5.69 -2.76 5.11
C ALA A 29 -6.43 -3.87 5.88
N ILE A 30 -5.67 -4.80 6.48
CA ILE A 30 -6.21 -5.87 7.33
C ILE A 30 -6.94 -5.29 8.53
N THR A 31 -6.38 -4.28 9.19
CA THR A 31 -7.03 -3.60 10.32
C THR A 31 -8.33 -2.92 9.90
N CYS A 32 -8.32 -2.19 8.78
CA CYS A 32 -9.53 -1.58 8.21
C CYS A 32 -10.60 -2.63 7.88
N TRP A 33 -10.19 -3.79 7.41
CA TRP A 33 -11.11 -4.91 7.16
C TRP A 33 -11.74 -5.43 8.45
N TYR A 34 -10.95 -5.66 9.50
CA TYR A 34 -11.45 -6.18 10.78
C TYR A 34 -12.43 -5.23 11.49
N ILE A 35 -12.25 -3.92 11.36
CA ILE A 35 -13.15 -2.92 11.96
C ILE A 35 -14.38 -2.60 11.08
N GLY A 36 -14.57 -3.31 9.96
CA GLY A 36 -15.68 -3.07 9.03
C GLY A 36 -15.52 -1.84 8.13
N ASN A 37 -14.35 -1.20 8.12
CA ASN A 37 -14.04 -0.10 7.20
C ASN A 37 -13.55 -0.64 5.84
N PHE A 38 -14.47 -1.29 5.12
CA PHE A 38 -14.18 -1.92 3.83
C PHE A 38 -13.78 -0.91 2.75
N ASN A 39 -14.33 0.31 2.79
CA ASN A 39 -13.99 1.36 1.82
C ASN A 39 -12.49 1.71 1.89
N SER A 40 -11.97 1.99 3.09
CA SER A 40 -10.54 2.27 3.25
C SER A 40 -9.67 1.05 2.92
N ALA A 41 -10.09 -0.17 3.32
CA ALA A 41 -9.38 -1.39 2.96
C ALA A 41 -9.24 -1.54 1.44
N MET A 42 -10.33 -1.34 0.69
CA MET A 42 -10.32 -1.43 -0.77
C MET A 42 -9.49 -0.32 -1.43
N GLN A 43 -9.53 0.91 -0.92
CA GLN A 43 -8.69 2.00 -1.43
C GLN A 43 -7.19 1.73 -1.23
N ILE A 44 -6.81 1.09 -0.10
CA ILE A 44 -5.43 0.68 0.16
C ILE A 44 -5.00 -0.40 -0.84
N LEU A 45 -5.82 -1.44 -1.01
CA LEU A 45 -5.54 -2.55 -1.94
C LEU A 45 -5.44 -2.07 -3.39
N ALA A 46 -6.33 -1.17 -3.82
CA ALA A 46 -6.27 -0.56 -5.14
C ALA A 46 -4.93 0.18 -5.35
N GLY A 47 -4.52 1.00 -4.37
CA GLY A 47 -3.24 1.71 -4.42
C GLY A 47 -2.03 0.78 -4.56
N LEU A 48 -2.01 -0.34 -3.84
CA LEU A 48 -0.94 -1.35 -3.93
C LEU A 48 -0.91 -2.04 -5.30
N LYS A 49 -2.07 -2.33 -5.92
CA LYS A 49 -2.13 -2.97 -7.24
C LYS A 49 -1.45 -2.14 -8.33
N TYR A 50 -1.61 -0.81 -8.28
CA TYR A 50 -0.96 0.08 -9.24
C TYR A 50 0.56 0.16 -9.05
N VAL A 51 1.06 0.04 -7.81
CA VAL A 51 2.53 0.01 -7.57
C VAL A 51 3.15 -1.24 -8.17
N PHE A 52 2.48 -2.39 -8.05
CA PHE A 52 2.94 -3.64 -8.66
C PHE A 52 3.00 -3.53 -10.19
N PHE A 53 2.02 -2.86 -10.80
CA PHE A 53 2.02 -2.58 -12.24
C PHE A 53 3.17 -1.65 -12.66
N LEU A 54 3.47 -0.62 -11.85
CA LEU A 54 4.51 0.37 -12.14
C LEU A 54 5.95 -0.11 -11.88
N LEU A 55 6.11 -1.19 -11.09
CA LEU A 55 7.42 -1.83 -10.85
C LEU A 55 7.76 -2.92 -11.89
N ILE A 56 6.78 -3.37 -12.67
CA ILE A 56 6.96 -4.39 -13.72
C ILE A 56 7.19 -3.73 -15.10
N LEU A 57 6.80 -2.47 -15.27
CA LEU A 57 7.06 -1.64 -16.44
C LEU A 57 8.38 -0.88 -16.30
#